data_AF-A0AAN8JI25-F1
#
_entry.id   AF-A0AAN8JI25-F1
#
_cell.length_a   1.000
_cell.length_b   1.000
_cell.length_c   1.000
_cell.angle_alpha   90.00
_cell.angle_beta   90.00
_cell.angle_gamma   90.00
#
_symmetry.space_group_name_H-M   'P 1'
#
loop_
_entity.id
_entity.type
_entity.pdbx_description
1 polymer ?
#
loop_
_entity_poly.entity_id
_entity_poly.type
_entity_poly.pdbx_seq_one_letter_code
_entity_poly.pdbx_strand_id
1 'polypeptide(L)'
;MTPFKDNGALTKLEKGYNFYHSSTRMKIEKAFAYLKGRFRRLKYIDMHDPQRLVEFITRCFVMHNICLLNSDTVEEYLNDGEIEEPPALEIEADADVTAVAKRRAISGLLSVFN
;
A
#
# COMPACT_ATOMS: atom_id res chain seq x y z
N MET A 1 -7.32 -6.05 -1.81
CA MET A 1 -7.40 -6.80 -3.08
C MET A 1 -6.11 -7.59 -3.22
N THR A 2 -6.17 -8.85 -3.66
CA THR A 2 -5.00 -9.73 -3.73
C THR A 2 -4.55 -9.98 -5.18
N PRO A 3 -3.28 -10.33 -5.43
CA PRO A 3 -2.83 -10.81 -6.73
C PRO A 3 -3.47 -12.17 -7.08
N PHE A 4 -3.47 -12.53 -8.36
CA PHE A 4 -3.68 -13.92 -8.78
C PHE A 4 -2.47 -14.76 -8.33
N LYS A 5 -2.74 -15.91 -7.70
CA LYS A 5 -1.69 -16.82 -7.22
C LYS A 5 -0.94 -17.42 -8.41
N ASP A 6 0.38 -17.28 -8.42
CA ASP A 6 1.20 -17.83 -9.49
C ASP A 6 1.52 -19.31 -9.24
N ASN A 7 0.80 -20.18 -9.93
CA ASN A 7 1.05 -21.63 -9.94
C ASN A 7 1.80 -22.05 -11.22
N GLY A 8 2.46 -21.12 -11.92
CA GLY A 8 3.14 -21.35 -13.20
C GLY A 8 2.25 -21.27 -14.44
N ALA A 9 0.94 -21.08 -14.26
CA ALA A 9 -0.06 -21.09 -15.34
C ALA A 9 -0.90 -19.80 -15.42
N LEU A 10 -0.33 -18.65 -15.07
CA LEU A 10 -1.04 -17.37 -15.19
C LEU A 10 -1.24 -16.95 -16.65
N THR A 11 -2.46 -16.57 -17.00
CA THR A 11 -2.78 -15.99 -18.30
C THR A 11 -2.14 -14.60 -18.48
N LYS A 12 -2.01 -14.12 -19.72
CA LYS A 12 -1.48 -12.78 -20.01
C LYS A 12 -2.27 -11.68 -19.29
N LEU A 13 -3.59 -11.83 -19.19
CA LEU A 13 -4.48 -10.88 -18.50
C LEU A 13 -4.25 -10.88 -16.98
N GLU A 14 -4.05 -12.04 -16.38
CA GLU A 14 -3.76 -12.16 -14.94
C GLU A 14 -2.36 -11.62 -14.61
N LYS A 15 -1.37 -11.86 -15.48
CA LYS A 15 -0.04 -11.25 -15.38
C LYS A 15 -0.10 -9.74 -15.46
N GLY A 16 -0.88 -9.19 -16.41
CA GLY A 16 -1.11 -7.76 -16.53
C GLY A 16 -1.73 -7.17 -15.26
N TYR A 17 -2.79 -7.81 -14.73
CA TYR A 17 -3.40 -7.39 -13.47
C TYR A 17 -2.39 -7.42 -12.32
N ASN A 18 -1.62 -8.51 -12.16
CA ASN A 18 -0.62 -8.62 -11.09
C ASN A 18 0.44 -7.52 -11.20
N PHE A 19 0.88 -7.18 -12.42
CA PHE A 19 1.83 -6.09 -12.67
C PHE A 19 1.28 -4.72 -12.26
N TYR A 20 0.07 -4.35 -12.69
CA TYR A 20 -0.53 -3.07 -12.29
C TYR A 20 -0.85 -3.03 -10.80
N HIS A 21 -1.27 -4.16 -10.23
CA HIS A 21 -1.55 -4.31 -8.81
C HIS A 21 -0.28 -4.08 -7.98
N SER A 22 0.83 -4.77 -8.29
CA SER A 22 2.10 -4.59 -7.59
C SER A 22 2.68 -3.18 -7.81
N SER A 23 2.59 -2.64 -9.03
CA SER A 23 3.05 -1.27 -9.34
C SER A 23 2.30 -0.20 -8.54
N THR A 24 0.99 -0.36 -8.39
CA THR A 24 0.17 0.55 -7.57
C THR A 24 0.50 0.39 -6.09
N ARG A 25 0.61 -0.85 -5.61
CA ARG A 25 0.98 -1.16 -4.22
C ARG A 25 2.33 -0.55 -3.85
N MET A 26 3.34 -0.69 -4.69
CA MET A 26 4.68 -0.12 -4.49
C MET A 26 4.64 1.38 -4.24
N LYS A 27 3.85 2.14 -5.01
CA LYS A 27 3.71 3.59 -4.81
C LYS A 27 3.05 3.92 -3.47
N ILE A 28 2.03 3.16 -3.08
CA ILE A 28 1.31 3.32 -1.81
C ILE A 28 2.23 3.01 -0.62
N GLU A 29 2.93 1.87 -0.67
CA GLU A 29 3.88 1.45 0.37
C GLU A 29 4.99 2.49 0.55
N LYS A 30 5.55 2.98 -0.57
CA LYS A 30 6.56 4.02 -0.55
C LYS A 30 6.05 5.32 0.08
N ALA A 31 4.81 5.73 -0.20
CA ALA A 31 4.20 6.91 0.43
C ALA A 31 4.05 6.74 1.96
N PHE A 32 3.60 5.56 2.41
CA PHE A 32 3.54 5.26 3.86
C PHE A 32 4.92 5.17 4.49
N ALA A 33 5.92 4.63 3.80
CA ALA A 33 7.29 4.60 4.27
C ALA A 33 7.82 6.02 4.50
N TYR A 34 7.62 6.94 3.56
CA TYR A 34 7.99 8.34 3.73
C TYR A 34 7.23 9.03 4.88
N LEU A 35 5.93 8.78 5.02
CA LEU A 35 5.14 9.33 6.12
C LEU A 35 5.68 8.85 7.49
N LYS A 36 5.91 7.54 7.64
CA LYS A 36 6.46 6.92 8.86
C LYS A 36 7.90 7.36 9.14
N GLY A 37 8.69 7.58 8.09
CA GLY A 37 10.06 8.12 8.17
C GLY A 37 10.07 9.55 8.69
N ARG A 38 9.27 10.43 8.08
CA ARG A 38 9.13 11.85 8.48
C ARG A 38 8.58 12.00 9.89
N PHE A 39 7.48 11.31 10.19
CA PHE A 39 6.86 11.36 11.51
C PHE A 39 7.17 10.09 12.27
N ARG A 40 8.42 9.95 12.76
CA ARG A 40 8.88 8.76 13.50
C ARG A 40 7.95 8.36 14.66
N ARG A 41 7.21 9.31 15.26
CA ARG A 41 6.20 9.03 16.29
C ARG A 41 5.08 8.09 15.80
N LEU A 42 4.79 8.02 14.50
CA LEU A 42 3.84 7.06 13.92
C LEU A 42 4.31 5.61 14.05
N LYS A 43 5.61 5.35 14.26
CA LYS A 43 6.12 3.98 14.51
C LYS A 43 5.64 3.44 15.85
N TYR A 44 5.49 4.30 16.85
CA TYR A 44 5.04 3.94 18.19
C TYR A 44 4.16 5.06 18.74
N ILE A 45 2.85 4.84 18.73
CA ILE A 45 1.88 5.79 19.28
C ILE A 45 1.33 5.20 20.57
N ASP A 46 1.59 5.87 21.68
CA ASP A 46 1.02 5.53 22.98
C ASP A 46 -0.16 6.48 23.24
N MET A 47 -1.32 6.12 22.68
CA MET A 47 -2.55 6.89 22.79
C MET A 47 -3.73 5.94 22.94
N HIS A 48 -4.47 6.08 24.04
CA HIS A 48 -5.58 5.18 24.37
C HIS A 48 -6.93 5.60 23.79
N ASP A 49 -7.06 6.87 23.36
CA ASP A 49 -8.27 7.40 22.74
C ASP A 49 -8.22 7.23 21.21
N PRO A 50 -9.07 6.35 20.62
CA PRO A 50 -9.08 6.11 19.18
C PRO A 50 -9.44 7.36 18.36
N GLN A 51 -10.29 8.26 18.88
CA GLN A 51 -10.71 9.44 18.13
C GLN A 51 -9.53 10.40 17.97
N ARG A 52 -8.79 10.63 19.06
CA ARG A 52 -7.56 11.45 19.03
C ARG A 52 -6.47 10.80 18.20
N LEU A 53 -6.37 9.47 18.21
CA LEU A 53 -5.40 8.72 17.40
C LEU A 53 -5.66 8.96 15.91
N VAL A 54 -6.91 8.81 15.48
CA VAL A 54 -7.31 9.07 14.09
C VAL A 54 -7.04 10.52 13.73
N GLU A 55 -7.42 11.48 14.57
CA GLU A 55 -7.17 12.90 14.34
C GLU A 55 -5.67 13.21 14.18
N PHE A 56 -4.84 12.66 15.07
CA PHE A 56 -3.38 12.80 15.02
C PHE A 56 -2.81 12.25 13.70
N ILE A 57 -3.20 11.04 13.32
CA ILE A 57 -2.77 10.41 12.06
C ILE A 57 -3.19 11.25 10.86
N THR A 58 -4.44 11.74 10.82
CA THR A 58 -4.93 12.60 9.74
C THR A 58 -4.12 13.89 9.63
N ARG A 59 -3.77 14.53 10.75
CA ARG A 59 -2.92 15.73 10.75
C ARG A 59 -1.53 15.43 10.18
N CYS A 60 -0.94 14.26 10.47
CA CYS A 60 0.32 13.84 9.85
C CYS A 60 0.22 13.73 8.32
N PHE A 61 -0.90 13.21 7.77
CA PHE A 61 -1.11 13.18 6.32
C PHE A 61 -1.17 14.58 5.71
N VAL A 62 -1.93 15.49 6.33
CA VAL A 62 -2.05 16.87 5.84
C VAL A 62 -0.69 17.55 5.84
N MET A 63 0.06 17.45 6.93
CA MET A 63 1.40 18.04 7.05
C MET A 63 2.38 17.42 6.06
N HIS A 64 2.31 16.09 5.84
CA HIS A 64 3.12 15.42 4.82
C HIS A 64 2.88 15.99 3.43
N ASN A 65 1.61 16.15 3.05
CA ASN A 65 1.22 16.69 1.76
C ASN A 65 1.69 18.15 1.59
N ILE A 66 1.61 18.96 2.64
CA ILE A 66 2.14 20.33 2.63
C ILE A 66 3.65 20.31 2.34
N CYS A 67 4.42 19.50 3.07
CA CYS A 67 5.85 19.37 2.79
C CYS A 67 6.14 18.92 1.35
N LEU A 68 5.38 17.95 0.81
CA LEU A 68 5.55 17.51 -0.59
C LEU A 68 5.29 18.65 -1.59
N LEU A 69 4.27 19.47 -1.36
CA LEU A 69 3.98 20.64 -2.20
C LEU A 69 5.10 21.69 -2.16
N ASN A 70 5.82 21.74 -1.04
CA ASN A 70 6.96 22.63 -0.83
C ASN A 70 8.30 22.02 -1.30
N SER A 71 8.29 20.89 -2.00
CA SER A 71 9.48 20.15 -2.42
C SER A 71 10.41 19.77 -1.26
N ASP A 72 9.89 19.74 -0.03
CA ASP A 72 10.53 19.12 1.11
C ASP A 72 10.30 17.62 0.95
N THR A 73 11.27 16.95 0.34
CA THR A 73 11.35 15.49 0.24
C THR A 73 12.40 14.99 1.21
N VAL A 74 12.14 13.83 1.81
CA VAL A 74 12.97 13.29 2.88
C VAL A 74 13.32 11.84 2.59
N GLU A 75 14.08 11.71 1.52
CA GLU A 75 14.65 10.44 1.06
C GLU A 75 15.63 9.87 2.10
N GLU A 76 16.24 10.73 2.91
CA GLU A 76 17.11 10.36 4.02
C GLU A 76 16.44 9.49 5.10
N TYR A 77 15.13 9.67 5.34
CA TYR A 77 14.42 8.91 6.40
C TYR A 77 14.12 7.45 6.02
N LEU A 78 14.41 7.04 4.79
CA LEU A 78 14.33 5.64 4.38
C LEU A 78 15.59 4.84 4.80
N ASN A 79 16.69 5.50 5.15
CA ASN A 79 17.95 4.84 5.53
C ASN A 79 18.00 4.43 7.01
N ASP A 80 17.03 4.83 7.81
CA ASP A 80 17.00 4.57 9.26
C ASP A 80 16.41 3.20 9.59
N GLY A 81 17.14 2.15 9.19
CA GLY A 81 16.92 0.76 9.60
C GLY A 81 15.64 0.16 9.03
N GLU A 82 15.80 -0.95 8.30
CA GLU A 82 14.71 -1.83 7.90
C GLU A 82 13.81 -2.08 9.11
N ILE A 83 12.59 -1.54 9.07
CA ILE A 83 11.54 -2.06 9.92
C ILE A 83 11.25 -3.42 9.31
N GLU A 84 11.51 -4.51 10.03
CA GLU A 84 10.83 -5.76 9.75
C GLU A 84 9.34 -5.42 9.82
N GLU A 85 8.72 -5.17 8.65
CA GLU A 85 7.28 -5.10 8.60
C GLU A 85 6.82 -6.46 9.13
N PRO A 86 5.92 -6.48 10.14
CA PRO A 86 5.37 -7.74 10.61
C PRO A 86 4.88 -8.50 9.37
N PRO A 87 5.16 -9.81 9.27
CA PRO A 87 4.85 -10.58 8.08
C PRO A 87 3.43 -10.26 7.69
N ALA A 88 3.26 -9.79 6.44
CA ALA A 88 1.95 -9.42 5.93
C ALA A 88 0.99 -10.54 6.30
N LEU A 89 -0.02 -10.23 7.13
CA LEU A 89 -1.00 -11.23 7.57
C LEU A 89 -1.45 -11.99 6.33
N GLU A 90 -1.04 -13.26 6.25
CA GLU A 90 -1.54 -14.18 5.24
C GLU A 90 -3.00 -14.41 5.62
N ILE A 91 -3.87 -13.53 5.12
CA ILE A 91 -5.28 -13.81 5.11
C ILE A 91 -5.41 -15.02 4.19
N GLU A 92 -5.64 -16.20 4.76
CA GLU A 92 -6.04 -17.38 4.00
C GLU A 92 -7.21 -16.96 3.13
N ALA A 93 -6.91 -16.77 1.84
CA ALA A 93 -7.90 -16.34 0.88
C ALA A 93 -8.78 -17.56 0.63
N ASP A 94 -9.89 -17.66 1.36
CA ASP A 94 -11.04 -18.33 0.82
C ASP A 94 -11.32 -17.61 -0.50
N ALA A 95 -11.21 -18.34 -1.61
CA ALA A 95 -11.35 -17.79 -2.94
C ALA A 95 -12.84 -17.50 -3.17
N ASP A 96 -13.37 -16.50 -2.46
CA ASP A 96 -14.71 -16.00 -2.65
C ASP A 96 -14.85 -15.69 -4.13
N VAL A 97 -15.83 -16.34 -4.77
CA VAL A 97 -16.15 -16.22 -6.19
C VAL A 97 -16.31 -14.74 -6.56
N THR A 98 -16.79 -13.92 -5.62
CA THR A 98 -16.92 -12.46 -5.74
C THR A 98 -15.58 -11.76 -5.90
N ALA A 99 -14.54 -12.17 -5.17
CA ALA A 99 -13.20 -11.58 -5.26
C ALA A 99 -12.54 -11.90 -6.61
N VAL A 100 -12.68 -13.13 -7.10
CA VAL A 100 -12.19 -13.52 -8.44
C VAL A 100 -12.91 -12.74 -9.53
N ALA A 101 -14.23 -12.59 -9.43
CA ALA A 101 -15.03 -11.82 -10.39
C ALA A 101 -14.57 -10.35 -10.46
N LYS A 102 -14.34 -9.71 -9.31
CA LYS A 102 -13.80 -8.34 -9.23
C LYS A 102 -12.43 -8.22 -9.93
N ARG A 103 -11.51 -9.16 -9.66
CA ARG A 103 -10.19 -9.16 -10.33
C ARG A 103 -10.33 -9.30 -11.84
N ARG A 104 -11.17 -10.21 -12.31
CA ARG A 104 -11.41 -10.41 -13.76
C ARG A 104 -12.00 -9.17 -14.43
N ALA A 105 -12.96 -8.50 -13.78
CA ALA A 105 -13.51 -7.24 -14.29
C ALA A 105 -12.41 -6.17 -14.45
N ILE A 106 -11.54 -6.04 -13.45
CA ILE A 106 -10.41 -5.10 -13.49
C ILE A 106 -9.38 -5.50 -14.54
N SER A 107 -9.03 -6.79 -14.66
CA SER A 107 -8.18 -7.30 -15.73
C SER A 107 -8.72 -6.95 -17.12
N GLY A 108 -10.05 -7.05 -17.33
CA GLY A 108 -10.70 -6.66 -18.57
C GLY A 108 -10.52 -5.17 -18.88
N LEU A 109 -10.75 -4.29 -17.91
CA LEU A 109 -10.53 -2.85 -18.07
C LEU A 109 -9.07 -2.51 -18.35
N LEU A 110 -8.13 -3.16 -17.66
CA LEU A 110 -6.70 -2.93 -17.83
C LEU A 110 -6.18 -3.40 -19.21
N SER A 111 -6.88 -4.34 -19.86
CA SER A 111 -6.51 -4.82 -21.19
C SER A 111 -6.71 -3.78 -22.30
N VAL A 112 -7.52 -2.74 -22.06
CA VAL A 112 -7.79 -1.64 -23.00
C VAL A 112 -6.60 -0.66 -23.08
N PHE A 113 -5.71 -0.66 -22.09
CA PHE A 113 -4.54 0.21 -22.02
C PHE A 113 -3.25 -0.44 -22.56
N ASN A 114 -3.35 -1.58 -23.25
CA ASN A 114 -2.23 -2.31 -23.88
C ASN A 114 -2.23 -2.19 -25.40
#